data_AF-A0A8T1A504-F1
#
_entry.id   AF-A0A8T1A504-F1
#
_cell.length_a   1.000
_cell.length_b   1.000
_cell.length_c   1.000
_cell.angle_alpha   90.00
_cell.angle_beta   90.00
_cell.angle_gamma   90.00
#
_symmetry.space_group_name_H-M   'P 1'
#
loop_
_entity.id
_entity.type
_entity.pdbx_description
1 polymer ?
#
loop_
_entity_poly.entity_id
_entity_poly.type
_entity_poly.pdbx_seq_one_letter_code
_entity_poly.pdbx_strand_id
1 'polypeptide(L)'
;MRPSEVQYLPGVKMLIEVKRDVKPSNDFQALSELIALDLIAGDPVMVLLTDLKGEWLFFWVAEKINNSARICKAAINKPGEAFEVIKALLAQPPTAGTGTATATEITLPCFQLPVKRLKLREALPAAGEGGGGIRESIERYYDIASILGPDMDMARAVARQVTRSIPTLSYFS
;
A
#
# COMPACT_ATOMS: atom_id res chain seq x y z
N MET A 1 7.06 3.47 -13.29
CA MET A 1 5.95 3.09 -14.19
C MET A 1 5.36 4.35 -14.78
N ARG A 2 5.05 4.41 -16.07
CA ARG A 2 4.41 5.60 -16.67
C ARG A 2 2.89 5.56 -16.42
N PRO A 3 2.21 6.69 -16.15
CA PRO A 3 0.76 6.71 -15.93
C PRO A 3 -0.07 6.08 -17.07
N SER A 4 0.42 6.16 -18.31
CA SER A 4 -0.21 5.56 -19.49
C SER A 4 -0.14 4.02 -19.52
N GLU A 5 0.69 3.40 -18.68
CA GLU A 5 0.85 1.94 -18.65
C GLU A 5 -0.17 1.25 -17.73
N VAL A 6 -0.90 2.03 -16.90
CA VAL A 6 -1.91 1.52 -15.96
C VAL A 6 -3.05 0.78 -16.68
N GLN A 7 -3.36 1.19 -17.92
CA GLN A 7 -4.37 0.53 -18.76
C GLN A 7 -4.03 -0.93 -19.10
N TYR A 8 -2.76 -1.34 -18.97
CA TYR A 8 -2.30 -2.70 -19.23
C TYR A 8 -2.35 -3.60 -17.99
N LEU A 9 -2.86 -3.10 -16.85
CA LEU A 9 -2.97 -3.86 -15.61
C LEU A 9 -4.42 -4.17 -15.18
N PRO A 10 -5.39 -4.44 -16.09
CA PRO A 10 -6.73 -4.80 -15.64
C PRO A 10 -6.69 -6.17 -14.95
N GLY A 11 -7.27 -6.26 -13.75
CA GLY A 11 -7.37 -7.51 -13.00
C GLY A 11 -6.02 -8.08 -12.54
N VAL A 12 -4.98 -7.25 -12.40
CA VAL A 12 -3.71 -7.70 -11.81
C VAL A 12 -3.95 -8.12 -10.36
N LYS A 13 -3.51 -9.33 -10.03
CA LYS A 13 -3.58 -9.91 -8.69
C LYS A 13 -2.23 -10.06 -8.02
N MET A 14 -1.17 -10.07 -8.84
CA MET A 14 0.12 -10.50 -8.38
C MET A 14 1.26 -9.87 -9.20
N LEU A 15 2.34 -9.54 -8.51
CA LEU A 15 3.65 -9.30 -9.11
C LEU A 15 4.63 -10.36 -8.64
N ILE A 16 5.50 -10.80 -9.54
CA ILE A 16 6.51 -11.83 -9.27
C ILE A 16 7.88 -11.20 -9.50
N GLU A 17 8.65 -11.07 -8.44
CA GLU A 17 10.03 -10.63 -8.46
C GLU A 17 10.95 -11.85 -8.33
N VAL A 18 11.67 -12.14 -9.41
CA VAL A 18 12.61 -13.26 -9.45
C VAL A 18 14.03 -12.76 -9.26
N LYS A 19 14.74 -13.32 -8.28
CA LYS A 19 16.16 -13.04 -8.03
C LYS A 19 17.00 -14.28 -8.31
N ARG A 20 18.29 -14.08 -8.59
CA ARG A 20 19.23 -15.20 -8.66
C ARG A 20 19.39 -15.88 -7.30
N ASP A 21 19.51 -15.05 -6.27
CA ASP A 21 19.58 -15.42 -4.86
C ASP A 21 18.80 -14.35 -4.08
N VAL A 22 17.89 -14.76 -3.19
CA VAL A 22 17.12 -13.83 -2.36
C VAL A 22 17.97 -13.38 -1.18
N LYS A 23 18.10 -12.06 -1.02
CA LYS A 23 18.83 -11.41 0.08
C LYS A 23 17.86 -10.63 0.96
N PRO A 24 18.20 -10.37 2.24
CA PRO A 24 17.35 -9.55 3.11
C PRO A 24 17.01 -8.17 2.56
N SER A 25 17.90 -7.55 1.77
CA SER A 25 17.62 -6.25 1.14
C SER A 25 16.53 -6.32 0.06
N ASN A 26 16.24 -7.50 -0.49
CA ASN A 26 15.19 -7.67 -1.48
C ASN A 26 13.79 -7.57 -0.89
N ASP A 27 13.61 -7.80 0.42
CA ASP A 27 12.34 -7.59 1.11
C ASP A 27 11.86 -6.14 0.95
N PHE A 28 12.74 -5.15 1.14
CA PHE A 28 12.37 -3.73 1.01
C PHE A 28 11.95 -3.37 -0.41
N GLN A 29 12.58 -3.98 -1.42
CA GLN A 29 12.19 -3.79 -2.81
C GLN A 29 10.80 -4.39 -3.05
N ALA A 30 10.57 -5.64 -2.66
CA ALA A 30 9.29 -6.32 -2.81
C ALA A 30 8.15 -5.59 -2.07
N LEU A 31 8.42 -5.05 -0.87
CA LEU A 31 7.47 -4.24 -0.12
C LEU A 31 7.15 -2.91 -0.83
N SER A 32 8.16 -2.24 -1.40
CA SER A 32 7.96 -1.00 -2.15
C SER A 32 7.15 -1.24 -3.42
N GLU A 33 7.39 -2.36 -4.11
CA GLU A 33 6.63 -2.80 -5.28
C GLU A 33 5.19 -3.18 -4.92
N LEU A 34 4.97 -3.84 -3.78
CA LEU A 34 3.62 -4.12 -3.27
C LEU A 34 2.84 -2.82 -3.05
N ILE A 35 3.43 -1.84 -2.38
CA ILE A 35 2.80 -0.54 -2.12
C ILE A 35 2.49 0.16 -3.44
N ALA A 36 3.45 0.24 -4.36
CA ALA A 36 3.26 0.90 -5.64
C ALA A 36 2.18 0.22 -6.48
N LEU A 37 2.19 -1.12 -6.56
CA LEU A 37 1.19 -1.89 -7.30
C LEU A 37 -0.19 -1.77 -6.69
N ASP A 38 -0.31 -1.81 -5.35
CA ASP A 38 -1.60 -1.68 -4.69
C ASP A 38 -2.22 -0.30 -4.91
N LEU A 39 -1.42 0.77 -5.02
CA LEU A 39 -1.94 2.11 -5.33
C LEU A 39 -2.52 2.23 -6.74
N ILE A 40 -2.03 1.45 -7.71
CA ILE A 40 -2.48 1.52 -9.12
C ILE A 40 -3.50 0.44 -9.49
N ALA A 41 -3.46 -0.72 -8.82
CA ALA A 41 -4.38 -1.82 -9.09
C ALA A 41 -5.76 -1.56 -8.50
N GLY A 42 -6.82 -1.99 -9.20
CA GLY A 42 -8.19 -1.90 -8.71
C GLY A 42 -8.44 -2.74 -7.46
N ASP A 43 -7.91 -3.97 -7.47
CA ASP A 43 -8.11 -5.02 -6.47
C ASP A 43 -6.91 -5.18 -5.53
N PRO A 44 -7.06 -5.82 -4.35
CA PRO A 44 -5.94 -6.19 -3.49
C PRO A 44 -4.97 -7.14 -4.20
N VAL A 45 -3.68 -6.86 -4.10
CA VAL A 45 -2.61 -7.60 -4.78
C VAL A 45 -1.70 -8.36 -3.82
N MET A 46 -0.97 -9.35 -4.34
CA MET A 46 0.14 -10.02 -3.69
C MET A 46 1.46 -9.77 -4.43
N VAL A 47 2.58 -9.81 -3.72
CA VAL A 47 3.92 -9.86 -4.32
C VAL A 47 4.58 -11.18 -3.93
N LEU A 48 5.20 -11.86 -4.89
CA LEU A 48 6.09 -13.00 -4.65
C LEU A 48 7.52 -12.59 -4.93
N LEU A 49 8.39 -12.78 -3.94
CA LEU A 49 9.83 -12.73 -4.11
C LEU A 49 10.38 -14.16 -4.07
N THR A 50 11.11 -14.56 -5.11
CA THR A 50 11.59 -15.94 -5.22
C THR A 50 12.93 -16.06 -5.95
N ASP A 51 13.68 -17.12 -5.62
CA ASP A 51 14.83 -17.58 -6.41
C ASP A 51 14.52 -18.77 -7.33
N LEU A 52 13.24 -19.15 -7.41
CA LEU A 52 12.71 -20.34 -8.08
C LEU A 52 13.27 -21.67 -7.56
N LYS A 53 13.97 -21.66 -6.42
CA LYS A 53 14.55 -22.83 -5.77
C LYS A 53 13.89 -23.01 -4.42
N GLY A 54 14.48 -22.44 -3.36
CA GLY A 54 14.06 -22.66 -1.97
C GLY A 54 13.26 -21.51 -1.39
N GLU A 55 13.37 -20.32 -1.95
CA GLU A 55 12.79 -19.10 -1.38
C GLU A 55 11.52 -18.73 -2.15
N TRP A 56 10.37 -18.79 -1.48
CA TRP A 56 9.09 -18.34 -2.02
C TRP A 56 8.37 -17.50 -0.97
N LEU A 57 8.60 -16.19 -1.03
CA LEU A 57 8.12 -15.23 -0.05
C LEU A 57 6.93 -14.45 -0.62
N PHE A 58 5.75 -14.67 -0.04
CA PHE A 58 4.53 -13.98 -0.41
C PHE A 58 4.28 -12.80 0.53
N PHE A 59 3.94 -11.64 -0.03
CA PHE A 59 3.64 -10.41 0.70
C PHE A 59 2.27 -9.86 0.29
N TRP A 60 1.49 -9.37 1.27
CA TRP A 60 0.20 -8.73 1.02
C TRP A 60 -0.18 -7.77 2.14
N VAL A 61 -1.04 -6.80 1.84
CA VAL A 61 -1.68 -5.95 2.84
C VAL A 61 -2.86 -6.72 3.43
N ALA A 62 -2.86 -6.95 4.74
CA ALA A 62 -3.83 -7.84 5.40
C ALA A 62 -4.98 -7.09 6.08
N GLU A 63 -4.66 -6.15 6.96
CA GLU A 63 -5.67 -5.46 7.78
C GLU A 63 -5.18 -4.11 8.31
N LYS A 64 -6.12 -3.30 8.79
CA LYS A 64 -5.86 -2.06 9.54
C LYS A 64 -5.74 -2.38 11.02
N ILE A 65 -4.62 -2.01 11.63
CA ILE A 65 -4.42 -2.06 13.09
C ILE A 65 -4.03 -0.66 13.56
N ASN A 66 -4.82 -0.06 14.45
CA ASN A 66 -4.50 1.24 15.07
C ASN A 66 -4.07 2.31 14.05
N ASN A 67 -4.85 2.48 12.98
CA ASN A 67 -4.59 3.45 11.90
C ASN A 67 -3.33 3.19 11.04
N SER A 68 -2.72 2.01 11.17
CA SER A 68 -1.63 1.54 10.32
C SER A 68 -2.07 0.33 9.51
N ALA A 69 -1.60 0.25 8.26
CA ALA A 69 -1.76 -0.95 7.44
C ALA A 69 -0.76 -2.03 7.89
N ARG A 70 -1.22 -3.25 8.16
CA ARG A 70 -0.34 -4.40 8.40
C ARG A 70 -0.04 -5.10 7.08
N ILE A 71 1.24 -5.17 6.73
CA ILE A 71 1.73 -6.05 5.66
C ILE A 71 2.11 -7.39 6.28
N CYS A 72 1.59 -8.47 5.72
CA CYS A 72 1.92 -9.83 6.11
C CYS A 72 2.92 -10.44 5.12
N LYS A 73 3.71 -11.39 5.62
CA LYS A 73 4.70 -12.18 4.88
C LYS A 73 4.49 -13.66 5.19
N ALA A 74 4.55 -14.51 4.17
CA ALA A 74 4.58 -15.96 4.33
C ALA A 74 5.71 -16.55 3.49
N ALA A 75 6.41 -17.54 4.04
CA ALA A 75 7.46 -18.27 3.34
C ALA A 75 6.98 -19.69 3.06
N ILE A 76 7.14 -20.13 1.81
CA ILE A 76 6.91 -21.51 1.38
C ILE A 76 8.24 -22.04 0.87
N ASN A 77 8.69 -23.17 1.41
CA ASN A 77 9.99 -23.77 1.06
C ASN A 77 9.88 -24.88 0.01
N LYS A 78 8.66 -25.17 -0.46
CA LYS A 78 8.39 -26.17 -1.50
C LYS A 78 7.82 -25.50 -2.74
N PRO A 79 8.52 -25.54 -3.89
CA PRO A 79 8.04 -24.95 -5.14
C PRO A 79 6.64 -25.38 -5.52
N GLY A 80 6.32 -26.69 -5.42
CA GLY A 80 5.01 -27.21 -5.77
C GLY A 80 3.87 -26.55 -4.99
N GLU A 81 4.03 -26.36 -3.68
CA GLU A 81 3.05 -25.69 -2.82
C GLU A 81 2.92 -24.20 -3.19
N ALA A 82 4.04 -23.53 -3.49
CA ALA A 82 4.02 -22.13 -3.93
C ALA A 82 3.28 -21.97 -5.28
N PHE A 83 3.45 -22.90 -6.22
CA PHE A 83 2.70 -22.92 -7.48
C PHE A 83 1.20 -23.15 -7.28
N GLU A 84 0.80 -24.00 -6.33
CA GLU A 84 -0.63 -24.15 -6.00
C GLU A 84 -1.24 -22.85 -5.48
N VAL A 85 -0.50 -22.10 -4.65
CA VAL A 85 -0.93 -20.76 -4.20
C VAL A 85 -1.08 -19.79 -5.36
N ILE A 86 -0.11 -19.75 -6.28
CA ILE A 86 -0.18 -18.90 -7.49
C ILE A 86 -1.42 -19.24 -8.31
N LYS A 87 -1.66 -20.53 -8.58
CA LYS A 87 -2.85 -20.97 -9.34
C LYS A 87 -4.15 -20.57 -8.65
N ALA A 88 -4.26 -20.81 -7.34
CA ALA A 88 -5.44 -20.46 -6.56
C ALA A 88 -5.72 -18.95 -6.56
N LEU A 89 -4.67 -18.13 -6.52
CA LEU A 89 -4.79 -16.68 -6.65
C LEU A 89 -5.26 -16.26 -8.04
N LEU A 90 -4.63 -16.78 -9.09
CA LEU A 90 -4.96 -16.46 -10.47
C LEU A 90 -6.38 -16.91 -10.87
N ALA A 91 -6.92 -17.94 -10.23
CA ALA A 91 -8.29 -18.42 -10.45
C ALA A 91 -9.40 -17.55 -9.84
N GLN A 92 -9.08 -16.64 -8.91
CA GLN A 92 -10.10 -15.81 -8.26
C GLN A 92 -10.89 -14.93 -9.26
N PRO A 93 -12.18 -14.69 -9.09
CA PRO A 93 -12.84 -13.64 -9.87
C PRO A 93 -12.29 -12.25 -9.47
N PRO A 94 -12.40 -11.22 -10.33
CA PRO A 94 -12.18 -9.84 -9.93
C PRO A 94 -13.09 -9.48 -8.75
N THR A 95 -12.59 -8.71 -7.79
CA THR A 95 -13.43 -8.27 -6.67
C THR A 95 -14.39 -7.21 -7.21
N ALA A 96 -15.69 -7.52 -7.28
CA ALA A 96 -16.69 -6.52 -7.65
C ALA A 96 -16.59 -5.35 -6.68
N GLY A 97 -16.36 -4.14 -7.20
CA GLY A 97 -16.10 -2.91 -6.43
C GLY A 97 -17.29 -2.44 -5.60
N THR A 98 -17.75 -3.26 -4.66
CA THR A 98 -18.62 -2.81 -3.57
C THR A 98 -17.74 -1.94 -2.70
N GLY A 99 -17.95 -0.62 -2.76
CA GLY A 99 -17.19 0.41 -2.02
C GLY A 99 -17.32 0.35 -0.49
N THR A 100 -17.56 -0.83 0.05
CA THR A 100 -17.51 -1.16 1.47
C THR A 100 -16.14 -1.76 1.78
N ALA A 101 -15.45 -1.16 2.75
CA ALA A 101 -14.10 -1.54 3.21
C ALA A 101 -14.07 -2.90 3.93
N THR A 102 -14.49 -3.97 3.25
CA THR A 102 -14.46 -5.33 3.76
C THR A 102 -13.27 -6.06 3.15
N ALA A 103 -12.31 -6.42 4.00
CA ALA A 103 -11.16 -7.24 3.61
C ALA A 103 -11.65 -8.49 2.86
N THR A 104 -11.06 -8.77 1.70
CA THR A 104 -11.36 -9.98 0.94
C THR A 104 -10.63 -11.16 1.57
N GLU A 105 -11.38 -12.10 2.13
CA GLU A 105 -10.83 -13.37 2.61
C GLU A 105 -10.75 -14.37 1.46
N ILE A 106 -9.57 -14.97 1.29
CA ILE A 106 -9.37 -16.05 0.32
C ILE A 106 -8.75 -17.27 1.01
N THR A 107 -9.20 -18.45 0.63
CA THR A 107 -8.56 -19.70 1.04
C THR A 107 -7.43 -19.99 0.06
N LEU A 108 -6.20 -19.96 0.55
CA LEU A 108 -5.02 -20.34 -0.23
C LEU A 108 -4.52 -21.73 0.22
N PRO A 109 -4.12 -22.60 -0.72
CA PRO A 109 -3.49 -23.87 -0.39
C PRO A 109 -2.31 -23.67 0.57
N CYS A 110 -2.12 -24.61 1.48
CA CYS A 110 -1.01 -24.59 2.46
C CYS A 110 -1.09 -23.50 3.54
N PHE A 111 -2.08 -22.59 3.49
CA PHE A 111 -2.40 -21.68 4.59
C PHE A 111 -3.44 -22.32 5.50
N GLN A 112 -3.16 -22.37 6.82
CA GLN A 112 -4.07 -22.98 7.80
C GLN A 112 -5.36 -22.17 8.00
N LEU A 113 -5.29 -20.86 7.77
CA LEU A 113 -6.39 -19.92 7.95
C LEU A 113 -6.61 -19.13 6.65
N PRO A 114 -7.85 -18.67 6.39
CA PRO A 114 -8.11 -17.76 5.28
C PRO A 114 -7.21 -16.52 5.34
N VAL A 115 -6.70 -16.13 4.18
CA VAL A 115 -5.83 -14.97 4.02
C VAL A 115 -6.70 -13.75 3.78
N LYS A 116 -6.73 -12.85 4.76
CA LYS A 116 -7.33 -11.51 4.63
C LYS A 116 -6.44 -10.64 3.75
N ARG A 117 -7.05 -9.98 2.76
CA ARG A 117 -6.39 -9.01 1.88
C ARG A 117 -7.20 -7.72 1.84
N LEU A 118 -6.52 -6.59 1.92
CA LEU A 118 -7.13 -5.28 2.01
C LEU A 118 -6.38 -4.30 1.10
N LYS A 119 -7.07 -3.33 0.50
CA LYS A 119 -6.38 -2.24 -0.21
C LYS A 119 -5.70 -1.32 0.80
N LEU A 120 -4.53 -0.81 0.45
CA LEU A 120 -3.79 0.15 1.26
C LEU A 120 -4.61 1.42 1.53
N ARG A 121 -5.36 1.90 0.53
CA ARG A 121 -6.27 3.07 0.67
C ARG A 121 -7.39 2.86 1.69
N GLU A 122 -7.79 1.62 1.93
CA GLU A 122 -8.81 1.25 2.92
C GLU A 122 -8.18 1.01 4.30
N ALA A 123 -6.91 0.58 4.33
CA ALA A 123 -6.15 0.36 5.55
C ALA A 123 -5.63 1.67 6.17
N LEU A 124 -5.30 2.65 5.34
CA LEU A 124 -4.85 3.97 5.76
C LEU A 124 -6.05 4.88 6.08
N PRO A 125 -5.92 5.81 7.03
CA PRO A 125 -6.91 6.87 7.18
C PRO A 125 -7.12 7.58 5.84
N ALA A 126 -8.37 7.89 5.50
CA ALA A 126 -8.64 8.79 4.38
C ALA A 126 -7.81 10.06 4.59
N ALA A 127 -7.16 10.56 3.55
CA ALA A 127 -6.26 11.71 3.59
C ALA A 127 -6.94 13.03 4.08
N GLY A 128 -8.18 12.97 4.55
CA GLY A 128 -8.92 14.07 5.18
C GLY A 128 -9.27 13.88 6.66
N GLU A 129 -9.30 12.66 7.22
CA GLU A 129 -9.87 12.46 8.58
C GLU A 129 -8.87 12.67 9.72
N GLY A 130 -7.57 12.67 9.44
CA GLY A 130 -6.52 13.04 10.40
C GLY A 130 -5.80 14.34 10.07
N GLY A 131 -6.22 15.03 8.99
CA GLY A 131 -5.46 16.11 8.37
C GLY A 131 -6.30 17.30 7.90
N GLY A 132 -7.59 17.35 8.26
CA GLY A 132 -8.51 18.44 7.88
C GLY A 132 -7.89 19.82 8.10
N GLY A 133 -7.20 20.03 9.21
CA GLY A 133 -6.60 21.33 9.50
C GLY A 133 -5.45 21.77 8.57
N ILE A 134 -4.63 20.87 8.00
CA ILE A 134 -3.39 21.33 7.32
C ILE A 134 -3.68 21.79 5.90
N ARG A 135 -4.41 20.96 5.15
CA ARG A 135 -4.78 21.29 3.78
C ARG A 135 -5.66 22.53 3.76
N GLU A 136 -6.66 22.59 4.65
CA GLU A 136 -7.52 23.76 4.81
C GLU A 136 -6.74 25.00 5.25
N SER A 137 -5.75 24.87 6.15
CA SER A 137 -4.87 25.99 6.55
C SER A 137 -4.02 26.51 5.38
N ILE A 138 -3.50 25.62 4.52
CA ILE A 138 -2.72 26.00 3.33
C ILE A 138 -3.61 26.69 2.30
N GLU A 139 -4.77 26.09 2.00
CA GLU A 139 -5.74 26.66 1.04
C GLU A 139 -6.20 28.05 1.52
N ARG A 140 -6.56 28.18 2.81
CA ARG A 140 -6.94 29.47 3.42
C ARG A 140 -5.82 30.53 3.36
N TYR A 141 -4.57 30.13 3.54
CA TYR A 141 -3.43 31.06 3.40
C TYR A 141 -3.37 31.62 1.97
N TYR A 142 -3.47 30.75 0.95
CA TYR A 142 -3.44 31.20 -0.44
C TYR A 142 -4.65 32.05 -0.82
N ASP A 143 -5.84 31.73 -0.31
CA ASP A 143 -7.05 32.55 -0.52
C ASP A 143 -6.88 33.96 0.04
N ILE A 144 -6.36 34.07 1.27
CA ILE A 144 -6.10 35.37 1.91
C ILE A 144 -4.98 36.12 1.17
N ALA A 145 -3.88 35.43 0.84
CA ALA A 145 -2.76 36.04 0.14
C ALA A 145 -3.12 36.54 -1.27
N SER A 146 -4.10 35.90 -1.92
CA SER A 146 -4.64 36.35 -3.21
C SER A 146 -5.38 37.67 -3.13
N ILE A 147 -5.92 38.04 -1.96
CA ILE A 147 -6.71 39.27 -1.78
C ILE A 147 -5.85 40.36 -1.13
N LEU A 148 -5.06 40.01 -0.12
CA LEU A 148 -4.35 40.96 0.74
C LEU A 148 -2.83 40.99 0.52
N GLY A 149 -2.30 40.11 -0.34
CA GLY A 149 -0.87 39.88 -0.48
C GLY A 149 -0.30 38.94 0.59
N PRO A 150 0.95 38.48 0.44
CA PRO A 150 1.54 37.46 1.31
C PRO A 150 1.78 37.96 2.73
N ASP A 151 1.17 37.27 3.71
CA ASP A 151 1.43 37.46 5.14
C ASP A 151 2.50 36.46 5.62
N MET A 152 3.67 36.97 6.03
CA MET A 152 4.81 36.14 6.43
C MET A 152 4.62 35.44 7.77
N ASP A 153 3.82 36.00 8.67
CA ASP A 153 3.54 35.38 9.97
C ASP A 153 2.52 34.26 9.82
N MET A 154 1.52 34.46 8.96
CA MET A 154 0.58 33.41 8.57
C MET A 154 1.30 32.27 7.82
N ALA A 155 2.17 32.61 6.86
CA ALA A 155 2.99 31.62 6.16
C ALA A 155 3.83 30.78 7.13
N ARG A 156 4.45 31.44 8.12
CA ARG A 156 5.25 30.77 9.16
C ARG A 156 4.39 29.89 10.08
N ALA A 157 3.19 30.32 10.43
CA ALA A 157 2.26 29.53 11.25
C ALA A 157 1.81 28.25 10.50
N VAL A 158 1.45 28.38 9.22
CA VAL A 158 1.09 27.24 8.36
C VAL A 158 2.29 26.30 8.20
N ALA A 159 3.48 26.82 7.93
CA ALA A 159 4.69 26.01 7.82
C ALA A 159 4.99 25.23 9.12
N ARG A 160 4.83 25.84 10.30
CA ARG A 160 4.98 25.16 11.59
C ARG A 160 3.94 24.06 11.78
N GLN A 161 2.69 24.32 11.39
CA GLN A 161 1.63 23.33 11.45
C GLN A 161 1.98 22.12 10.57
N VAL A 162 2.44 22.35 9.33
CA VAL A 162 2.91 21.30 8.41
C VAL A 162 4.06 20.50 9.02
N THR A 163 5.10 21.16 9.53
CA THR A 163 6.28 20.49 10.11
C THR A 163 5.91 19.59 11.29
N ARG A 164 4.99 20.04 12.18
CA ARG A 164 4.54 19.24 13.33
C ARG A 164 3.73 18.01 12.95
N SER A 165 3.11 18.03 11.78
CA SER A 165 2.33 16.90 11.27
C SER A 165 3.18 15.86 10.56
N ILE A 166 4.47 16.13 10.32
CA ILE A 166 5.42 15.17 9.77
C ILE A 166 6.00 14.35 10.95
N PRO A 167 5.74 13.03 11.04
CA PRO A 167 6.10 12.22 12.22
C PRO A 167 7.60 12.20 12.54
N THR A 168 8.48 12.41 11.56
CA THR A 168 9.93 12.48 11.76
C THR A 168 10.43 13.85 12.22
N LEU A 169 9.64 14.91 12.03
CA LEU A 169 10.01 16.29 12.36
C LEU A 169 9.28 16.84 13.58
N SER A 170 8.24 16.15 14.06
CA SER A 170 7.50 16.54 15.27
C SER A 170 8.37 16.62 16.53
N TYR A 171 9.49 15.90 16.57
CA TYR A 171 10.44 15.91 17.70
C TYR A 171 11.35 17.15 17.73
N PHE A 172 11.36 17.96 16.67
CA PHE A 172 12.30 19.08 16.49
C PHE A 172 11.60 20.46 16.39
N SER A 173 10.32 20.56 16.75
CA SER A 173 9.45 21.75 16.56
C SER A 173 8.68 22.20 17.81
#